data_AF-A0ABD2PI06-F1
#
_entry.id   AF-A0ABD2PI06-F1
#
_cell.length_a   1.000
_cell.length_b   1.000
_cell.length_c   1.000
_cell.angle_alpha   90.00
_cell.angle_beta   90.00
_cell.angle_gamma   90.00
#
_symmetry.space_group_name_H-M   'P 1'
#
loop_
_entity.id
_entity.type
_entity.pdbx_description
1 polymer ?
#
loop_
_entity_poly.entity_id
_entity_poly.type
_entity_poly.pdbx_seq_one_letter_code
_entity_poly.pdbx_strand_id
1 'polypeptide(L)'
;MDLVTINATCSLSGVKPTVKLEKLIVNKLYPIISAKCITTSYGDLILIEIEEGQVFLPKRCTQVLRTSIPLLKDQLYALKILGFKEYRRTQAPRFEIEKL
;
A
#
# COMPACT_ATOMS: atom_id res chain seq x y z
N MET A 1 -34.79 6.00 13.04
CA MET A 1 -33.33 5.76 12.94
C MET A 1 -32.92 6.15 11.54
N ASP A 2 -32.21 7.27 11.40
CA ASP A 2 -31.92 7.89 10.11
C ASP A 2 -30.67 7.26 9.47
N LEU A 3 -30.79 6.86 8.21
CA LEU A 3 -29.71 6.27 7.40
C LEU A 3 -28.51 7.23 7.21
N VAL A 4 -28.70 8.52 7.50
CA VAL A 4 -27.69 9.58 7.34
C VAL A 4 -26.60 9.49 8.42
N THR A 5 -26.96 9.11 9.65
CA THR A 5 -26.00 9.01 10.77
C THR A 5 -25.07 7.81 10.63
N ILE A 6 -25.48 6.75 9.93
CA ILE A 6 -24.66 5.56 9.64
C ILE A 6 -23.58 5.87 8.58
N ASN A 7 -23.93 6.67 7.57
CA ASN A 7 -22.97 7.09 6.54
C ASN A 7 -21.92 8.08 7.10
N ALA A 8 -22.32 8.90 8.09
CA ALA A 8 -21.40 9.81 8.79
C ALA A 8 -20.37 9.04 9.64
N THR A 9 -20.74 7.94 10.29
CA THR A 9 -19.80 7.11 11.08
C THR A 9 -18.83 6.31 10.21
N CYS A 10 -19.23 5.85 9.02
CA CYS A 10 -18.28 5.23 8.08
C CYS A 10 -17.24 6.22 7.52
N SER A 11 -17.49 7.53 7.65
CA SER A 11 -16.56 8.60 7.27
C SER A 11 -15.60 8.99 8.41
N LEU A 12 -15.75 8.40 9.61
CA LEU A 12 -15.08 8.78 10.87
C LEU A 12 -14.13 7.71 11.42
N SER A 13 -13.34 7.10 10.55
CA SER A 13 -12.10 6.46 10.99
C SER A 13 -11.03 6.94 10.04
N GLY A 14 -9.93 7.52 10.55
CA GLY A 14 -8.81 8.09 9.79
C GLY A 14 -8.02 7.09 8.96
N VAL A 15 -8.70 6.11 8.37
CA VAL A 15 -8.20 5.11 7.45
C VAL A 15 -8.17 5.79 6.08
N LYS A 16 -6.97 6.22 5.70
CA LYS A 16 -6.66 6.62 4.33
C LYS A 16 -7.21 5.57 3.35
N PRO A 17 -7.75 5.97 2.19
CA PRO A 17 -8.38 5.04 1.26
C PRO A 17 -7.40 3.94 0.83
N THR A 18 -7.85 2.69 0.81
CA THR A 18 -7.03 1.59 0.31
C THR A 18 -6.95 1.67 -1.22
N VAL A 19 -5.76 1.98 -1.73
CA VAL A 19 -5.46 2.06 -3.15
C VAL A 19 -4.87 0.72 -3.60
N LYS A 20 -5.49 0.11 -4.61
CA LYS A 20 -4.90 -1.06 -5.26
C LYS A 20 -3.66 -0.63 -6.02
N LEU A 21 -2.59 -1.44 -5.97
CA LEU A 21 -1.37 -1.22 -6.74
C LEU A 21 -1.64 -1.00 -8.24
N GLU A 22 -2.67 -1.65 -8.80
CA GLU A 22 -3.11 -1.49 -10.18
C GLU A 22 -3.62 -0.09 -10.55
N LYS A 23 -4.06 0.69 -9.56
CA LYS A 23 -4.60 2.03 -9.77
C LYS A 23 -3.55 3.14 -9.67
N LEU A 24 -2.34 2.81 -9.23
CA LEU A 24 -1.25 3.79 -9.11
C LEU A 24 -0.63 4.06 -10.49
N ILE A 25 -0.19 5.29 -10.69
CA ILE A 25 0.41 5.76 -11.93
C ILE A 25 1.80 5.16 -12.08
N VAL A 26 2.06 4.55 -13.24
CA VAL A 26 3.36 3.97 -13.58
C VAL A 26 4.41 5.09 -13.66
N ASN A 27 5.61 4.82 -13.16
CA ASN A 27 6.76 5.73 -13.07
C ASN A 27 6.55 6.98 -12.19
N LYS A 28 5.46 7.06 -11.42
CA LYS A 28 5.30 8.07 -10.38
C LYS A 28 5.98 7.62 -9.09
N LEU A 29 6.71 8.53 -8.45
CA LEU A 29 7.30 8.33 -7.13
C LEU A 29 6.25 8.65 -6.06
N TYR A 30 5.96 7.67 -5.22
CA TYR A 30 5.02 7.81 -4.11
C TYR A 30 5.78 7.80 -2.78
N PRO A 31 6.03 8.95 -2.15
CA PRO A 31 6.77 9.01 -0.90
C PRO A 31 6.06 8.20 0.19
N ILE A 32 6.81 7.33 0.86
CA ILE A 32 6.30 6.46 1.91
C ILE A 32 6.29 7.24 3.22
N ILE A 33 5.09 7.48 3.75
CA ILE A 33 4.90 8.19 5.02
C ILE A 33 5.07 7.22 6.19
N SER A 34 4.54 6.00 6.06
CA SER A 34 4.72 4.98 7.06
C SER A 34 4.58 3.58 6.47
N ALA A 35 5.23 2.61 7.08
CA ALA A 35 5.07 1.20 6.75
C ALA A 35 4.77 0.41 8.03
N LYS A 36 3.80 -0.50 7.94
CA LYS A 36 3.39 -1.37 9.06
C LYS A 36 3.19 -2.80 8.56
N CYS A 37 3.59 -3.77 9.38
CA CYS A 37 3.24 -5.17 9.16
C CYS A 37 1.90 -5.45 9.84
N ILE A 38 0.95 -6.01 9.11
CA ILE A 38 -0.37 -6.40 9.62
C ILE A 38 -0.50 -7.91 9.48
N THR A 39 -0.82 -8.57 10.59
CA THR A 39 -1.11 -9.99 10.63
C THR A 39 -2.57 -10.20 10.23
N THR A 40 -2.82 -10.93 9.15
CA THR A 40 -4.18 -11.31 8.71
C THR A 40 -4.40 -12.81 8.84
N SER A 41 -5.65 -13.28 8.74
CA SER A 41 -6.01 -14.70 8.73
C SER A 41 -5.28 -15.51 7.64
N TYR A 42 -4.83 -14.83 6.58
CA TYR A 42 -4.11 -15.40 5.44
C TYR A 42 -2.59 -15.20 5.53
N GLY A 43 -2.10 -14.61 6.62
CA GLY A 43 -0.69 -14.36 6.93
C GLY A 43 -0.32 -12.88 7.01
N ASP A 44 0.99 -12.64 7.12
CA ASP A 44 1.55 -11.30 7.26
C ASP A 44 1.55 -10.51 5.93
N LEU A 45 1.05 -9.29 5.98
CA LEU A 45 1.04 -8.33 4.88
C LEU A 45 1.68 -7.02 5.32
N ILE A 46 2.27 -6.31 4.36
CA ILE A 46 2.81 -4.98 4.60
C ILE A 46 1.83 -3.95 4.06
N LEU A 47 1.42 -3.05 4.94
CA LEU A 47 0.67 -1.86 4.62
C LEU A 47 1.65 -0.69 4.51
N ILE A 48 1.65 -0.04 3.36
CA ILE A 48 2.40 1.18 3.11
C ILE A 48 1.41 2.34 3.04
N GLU A 49 1.65 3.37 3.83
CA GLU A 49 0.90 4.62 3.75
C GLU A 49 1.65 5.61 2.86
N ILE A 50 0.96 6.08 1.83
CA ILE A 50 1.39 7.16 0.93
C ILE A 50 0.45 8.36 1.10
N GLU A 51 0.73 9.47 0.41
CA GLU A 51 -0.15 10.64 0.45
C GLU A 51 -1.55 10.35 -0.09
N GLU A 52 -1.63 9.60 -1.20
CA GLU A 52 -2.88 9.28 -1.89
C GLU A 52 -3.73 8.21 -1.19
N GLY A 53 -3.17 7.46 -0.23
CA GLY A 53 -3.87 6.34 0.39
C GLY A 53 -2.99 5.34 1.13
N GLN A 54 -3.54 4.15 1.38
CA GLN A 54 -2.80 2.99 1.89
C GLN A 54 -2.74 1.90 0.83
N VAL A 55 -1.60 1.25 0.72
CA VAL A 55 -1.33 0.23 -0.29
C VAL A 55 -0.90 -1.05 0.41
N PHE A 56 -1.57 -2.15 0.07
CA PHE A 56 -1.14 -3.47 0.52
C PHE A 56 -0.15 -4.07 -0.46
N LEU A 57 1.01 -4.46 0.06
CA LEU A 57 1.98 -5.18 -0.74
C LEU A 57 1.67 -6.69 -0.78
N PRO A 58 2.04 -7.37 -1.89
CA PRO A 58 1.87 -8.81 -2.00
C PRO A 58 2.66 -9.56 -0.92
N LYS A 59 2.08 -10.65 -0.40
CA LYS A 59 2.67 -11.50 0.64
C LYS A 59 4.11 -11.97 0.36
N ARG A 60 4.45 -12.17 -0.92
CA ARG A 60 5.80 -12.60 -1.35
C ARG A 60 6.87 -11.55 -1.04
N CYS A 61 6.50 -10.28 -1.08
CA CYS A 61 7.39 -9.17 -0.77
C CYS A 61 7.49 -8.94 0.74
N THR A 62 6.52 -9.43 1.53
CA THR A 62 6.48 -9.27 2.98
C THR A 62 7.75 -9.82 3.65
N GLN A 63 8.26 -10.97 3.22
CA GLN A 63 9.45 -11.59 3.83
C GLN A 63 10.71 -10.73 3.67
N VAL A 64 10.90 -10.15 2.48
CA VAL A 64 12.07 -9.31 2.17
C VAL A 64 11.96 -7.96 2.88
N LEU A 65 10.77 -7.38 2.85
CA LEU A 65 10.55 -6.03 3.33
C LEU A 65 10.35 -5.95 4.85
N ARG A 66 10.00 -7.05 5.53
CA ARG A 66 9.79 -7.07 6.99
C ARG A 66 10.99 -6.52 7.76
N THR A 67 12.19 -6.88 7.33
CA THR A 67 13.45 -6.43 7.93
C THR A 67 13.72 -4.95 7.68
N SER A 68 13.24 -4.41 6.55
CA SER A 68 13.45 -3.01 6.16
C SER A 68 12.30 -2.07 6.55
N ILE A 69 11.20 -2.56 7.12
CA ILE A 69 10.07 -1.71 7.59
C ILE A 69 10.54 -0.55 8.50
N PRO A 70 11.47 -0.74 9.47
CA PRO A 70 11.91 0.36 10.32
C PRO A 70 12.58 1.50 9.52
N LEU A 71 13.25 1.17 8.42
CA LEU A 71 13.95 2.13 7.57
C LEU A 71 12.98 2.94 6.68
N LEU A 72 11.79 2.41 6.41
CA LEU A 72 10.80 3.02 5.52
C LEU A 72 9.96 4.13 6.19
N LYS A 73 10.24 4.50 7.46
CA LYS A 73 9.38 5.38 8.25
C LYS A 73 9.65 6.88 8.11
N ASP A 74 10.64 7.30 7.33
CA ASP A 74 11.13 8.69 7.37
C ASP A 74 10.93 9.49 6.08
N GLN A 75 10.00 9.10 5.19
CA GLN A 75 9.81 9.73 3.87
C GLN A 75 11.04 9.73 2.95
N LEU A 76 12.12 9.04 3.35
CA LEU A 76 13.35 8.88 2.56
C LEU A 76 13.22 7.86 1.43
N TYR A 77 12.08 7.18 1.34
CA TYR A 77 11.83 6.13 0.38
C TYR A 77 10.52 6.41 -0.35
N ALA A 78 10.51 6.11 -1.64
CA ALA A 78 9.33 6.21 -2.48
C ALA A 78 9.00 4.84 -3.08
N LEU A 79 7.71 4.52 -3.12
CA LEU A 79 7.18 3.42 -3.90
C LEU A 79 7.04 3.88 -5.35
N LYS A 80 7.64 3.13 -6.28
CA LYS A 80 7.55 3.38 -7.71
C LYS A 80 6.97 2.17 -8.40
N ILE A 81 5.95 2.37 -9.22
CA ILE A 81 5.44 1.30 -10.09
C ILE A 81 6.20 1.34 -11.40
N LEU A 82 6.90 0.25 -11.73
CA LEU A 82 7.64 0.11 -12.99
C LEU A 82 6.74 -0.31 -14.15
N GLY A 83 5.62 -0.97 -13.84
CA GLY A 83 4.63 -1.38 -14.83
C GLY A 83 3.88 -2.63 -14.38
N PHE A 84 3.22 -3.28 -15.32
CA PHE A 84 2.43 -4.48 -15.05
C PHE A 84 2.99 -5.65 -15.84
N LYS A 85 3.25 -6.77 -15.17
CA LYS A 85 3.61 -8.02 -15.84
C LYS A 85 2.34 -8.81 -16.08
N GLU A 86 1.99 -9.01 -17.34
CA GLU A 86 0.89 -9.89 -17.72
C GLU A 86 1.26 -11.36 -17.53
N TYR A 87 0.37 -12.06 -16.84
CA TYR A 87 0.27 -13.51 -16.83
C TYR A 87 -1.02 -13.89 -17.54
N ARG A 88 -1.14 -15.16 -17.96
CA ARG A 88 -2.22 -15.68 -18.82
C ARG A 88 -3.65 -15.18 -18.52
N ARG A 89 -3.98 -14.84 -17.25
CA ARG A 89 -5.29 -14.31 -16.84
C ARG A 89 -5.21 -13.16 -15.82
N THR A 90 -4.02 -12.71 -15.45
CA THR A 90 -3.82 -11.74 -14.36
C THR A 90 -2.64 -10.83 -14.62
N GLN A 91 -2.79 -9.55 -14.30
CA GLN A 91 -1.68 -8.60 -14.30
C GLN A 91 -1.12 -8.52 -12.88
N ALA A 92 0.19 -8.65 -12.73
CA ALA A 92 0.85 -8.36 -11.46
C ALA A 92 1.61 -7.04 -11.55
N PRO A 93 1.39 -6.09 -10.64
CA PRO A 93 2.19 -4.88 -10.56
C PRO A 93 3.65 -5.22 -10.26
N ARG A 94 4.56 -4.67 -11.07
CA ARG A 94 5.98 -4.57 -10.75
C ARG A 94 6.20 -3.23 -10.07
N PHE A 95 6.74 -3.28 -8.86
CA PHE A 95 7.07 -2.10 -8.09
C PHE A 95 8.48 -2.23 -7.54
N GLU A 96 9.06 -1.07 -7.25
CA GLU A 96 10.36 -0.91 -6.64
C GLU A 96 10.23 0.12 -5.51
N ILE A 97 11.08 -0.02 -4.50
CA ILE A 97 11.21 0.98 -3.45
C ILE A 97 12.55 1.65 -3.66
N GLU A 98 12.53 2.88 -4.15
CA GLU A 98 13.72 3.69 -4.39
C GLU A 98 13.94 4.64 -3.20
N LYS A 99 15.20 4.93 -2.89
CA LYS A 99 15.54 5.99 -1.94
C LYS A 99 15.41 7.33 -2.67
N LEU A 100 14.72 8.29 -2.04
CA LEU A 100 14.58 9.67 -2.52
C LEU A 100 15.89 10.46 -2.36
#